data_AF-A0A3D0TH41-F1
#
_entry.id   AF-A0A3D0TH41-F1
#
_cell.length_a   1.000
_cell.length_b   1.000
_cell.length_c   1.000
_cell.angle_alpha   90.00
_cell.angle_beta   90.00
_cell.angle_gamma   90.00
#
_symmetry.space_group_name_H-M   'P 1'
#
loop_
_entity.id
_entity.type
_entity.pdbx_description
1 polymer ?
#
loop_
_entity_poly.entity_id
_entity_poly.type
_entity_poly.pdbx_seq_one_letter_code
_entity_poly.pdbx_strand_id
1 'polypeptide(L)' 'IQIFALLAGVAVARVLENYVKNIRLKWPNDVLVNEKKICGILLETINIPDHSFPVLIMGIGLNTKGCPNDYP' A
#
# COMPACT_ATOMS: atom_id res chain seq x y z
N ILE A 1 -5.09 10.71 -8.43
CA ILE A 1 -4.01 9.72 -8.15
C ILE A 1 -4.17 9.11 -6.76
N GLN A 2 -4.24 9.90 -5.67
CA GLN A 2 -4.30 9.34 -4.30
C GLN A 2 -5.45 8.35 -4.03
N ILE A 3 -6.59 8.46 -4.71
CA ILE A 3 -7.67 7.46 -4.59
C ILE A 3 -7.21 6.04 -4.98
N PHE A 4 -6.28 5.91 -5.93
CA PHE A 4 -5.71 4.61 -6.30
C PHE A 4 -4.85 4.03 -5.18
N ALA A 5 -4.18 4.86 -4.37
CA ALA A 5 -3.39 4.40 -3.24
C ALA A 5 -4.32 3.85 -2.14
N LEU A 6 -5.43 4.54 -1.90
CA LEU A 6 -6.45 4.06 -0.97
C LEU A 6 -7.10 2.75 -1.44
N LEU A 7 -7.46 2.64 -2.73
CA LEU A 7 -8.03 1.41 -3.30
C LEU A 7 -7.07 0.23 -3.19
N ALA A 8 -5.78 0.45 -3.50
CA ALA A 8 -4.74 -0.57 -3.32
C ALA A 8 -4.59 -0.94 -1.84
N GLY A 9 -4.65 0.04 -0.93
CA GLY A 9 -4.63 -0.18 0.51
C GLY A 9 -5.77 -1.08 0.97
N VAL A 10 -7.01 -0.80 0.54
CA VAL A 10 -8.18 -1.64 0.83
C VAL A 10 -8.00 -3.05 0.28
N ALA A 11 -7.50 -3.21 -0.94
CA ALA A 11 -7.26 -4.52 -1.54
C ALA A 11 -6.24 -5.33 -0.72
N VAL A 12 -5.11 -4.72 -0.34
CA VAL A 12 -4.09 -5.35 0.51
C VAL A 12 -4.67 -5.72 1.88
N ALA A 13 -5.39 -4.81 2.53
CA ALA A 13 -6.00 -5.07 3.84
C ALA A 13 -6.97 -6.26 3.80
N ARG A 14 -7.87 -6.32 2.81
CA ARG A 14 -8.82 -7.43 2.64
C ARG A 14 -8.13 -8.79 2.44
N VAL A 15 -7.01 -8.81 1.71
CA VAL A 15 -6.24 -10.05 1.55
C VAL A 15 -5.62 -10.46 2.89
N LEU A 16 -5.02 -9.50 3.60
CA LEU A 16 -4.34 -9.74 4.87
C LEU A 16 -5.28 -10.12 6.02
N GLU A 17 -6.56 -9.74 5.97
CA GLU A 17 -7.58 -10.12 6.97
C GLU A 17 -7.70 -11.64 7.15
N ASN A 18 -7.31 -12.43 6.13
CA ASN A 18 -7.29 -13.90 6.20
C ASN A 18 -6.09 -14.47 6.97
N TYR A 19 -5.07 -13.66 7.27
CA TYR A 19 -3.80 -14.11 7.83
C TYR A 19 -3.46 -13.45 9.17
N VAL A 20 -3.86 -12.20 9.37
CA VAL A 20 -3.52 -11.41 10.57
C VAL A 20 -4.72 -10.58 11.03
N LYS A 21 -4.78 -10.30 12.33
CA LYS A 21 -5.84 -9.48 12.95
C LYS A 21 -5.39 -8.03 13.13
N ASN A 22 -6.34 -7.14 13.48
CA ASN A 22 -6.10 -5.74 13.80
C ASN A 22 -5.44 -4.94 12.68
N ILE A 23 -5.88 -5.18 11.45
CA ILE A 23 -5.45 -4.42 10.28
C ILE A 23 -6.12 -3.05 10.27
N ARG A 24 -5.36 -2.01 9.92
CA ARG A 24 -5.88 -0.66 9.72
C ARG A 24 -5.27 -0.03 8.49
N LEU A 25 -6.04 0.81 7.82
CA LEU A 25 -5.54 1.68 6.76
C LEU A 25 -5.11 3.01 7.39
N LYS A 26 -3.86 3.40 7.16
CA LYS A 26 -3.35 4.72 7.51
C LYS A 26 -3.28 5.56 6.24
N TRP A 27 -4.09 6.61 6.22
CA TRP A 27 -4.08 7.56 5.10
C TRP A 27 -2.69 8.23 4.98
N PRO A 28 -2.20 8.47 3.74
CA PRO A 28 -2.84 8.20 2.46
C PRO A 28 -2.59 6.82 1.85
N ASN A 29 -1.65 6.03 2.38
CA ASN A 29 -1.01 5.00 1.57
C ASN A 29 -0.32 3.88 2.35
N ASP A 30 -0.65 3.70 3.63
CA ASP A 30 -0.03 2.67 4.47
C ASP A 30 -1.07 1.67 5.00
N VAL A 31 -0.65 0.41 5.14
CA VAL A 31 -1.39 -0.62 5.88
C VAL A 31 -0.64 -0.93 7.17
N LEU A 32 -1.37 -0.88 8.27
CA LEU A 32 -0.89 -1.14 9.61
C LEU A 32 -1.44 -2.47 10.13
N VAL A 33 -0.66 -3.14 10.97
CA VAL A 33 -1.11 -4.23 11.85
C VAL A 33 -0.67 -3.88 13.26
N ASN A 34 -1.61 -3.88 14.22
CA ASN A 34 -1.34 -3.45 15.60
C ASN A 34 -0.66 -2.06 15.67
N GLU A 35 -1.15 -1.09 14.89
CA GLU A 35 -0.61 0.28 14.78
C GLU A 35 0.81 0.40 14.19
N LYS A 36 1.43 -0.72 13.78
CA LYS A 36 2.75 -0.76 13.15
C LYS A 36 2.63 -0.90 11.64
N LYS A 37 3.46 -0.16 10.90
CA LYS A 37 3.43 -0.17 9.43
C LYS A 37 4.02 -1.47 8.89
N ILE A 38 3.24 -2.17 8.08
CA ILE A 38 3.67 -3.41 7.41
C ILE A 38 3.63 -3.32 5.89
N CYS A 39 2.86 -2.38 5.34
CA CYS A 39 2.80 -2.15 3.91
C CYS A 39 2.84 -0.65 3.61
N GLY A 40 3.60 -0.27 2.60
CA GLY A 40 3.56 1.07 2.01
C GLY A 40 3.19 0.99 0.53
N ILE A 41 2.38 1.94 0.09
CA ILE A 41 1.94 2.07 -1.31
C ILE A 41 2.50 3.38 -1.86
N LEU A 42 3.16 3.30 -3.01
CA LEU A 42 3.71 4.46 -3.70
C LEU A 42 3.10 4.54 -5.10
N LEU A 43 2.72 5.75 -5.48
CA LEU A 43 2.21 6.04 -6.81
C LEU A 43 3.13 7.03 -7.49
N GLU A 44 3.62 6.64 -8.66
CA GLU A 44 4.38 7.52 -9.54
C GLU A 44 3.67 7.61 -10.88
N THR A 45 3.86 8.72 -11.57
CA THR A 45 3.24 8.93 -12.87
C THR A 45 4.32 9.40 -13.83
N ILE A 46 4.40 8.73 -14.98
CA ILE A 46 5.35 9.09 -16.03
C ILE A 46 4.60 9.49 -17.29
N ASN A 47 5.11 10.52 -17.97
CA ASN A 47 4.65 10.90 -19.29
C ASN A 47 5.55 10.21 -20.31
N ILE A 48 4.95 9.47 -21.24
CA ILE A 48 5.68 8.84 -22.34
C ILE A 48 5.38 9.65 -23.61
N PRO A 49 6.40 10.07 -24.38
CA PRO A 49 6.18 10.69 -25.68
C PRO A 49 5.23 9.83 -26.54
N ASP A 50 4.38 10.48 -27.33
CA ASP A 50 3.39 9.85 -28.22
C ASP A 50 2.25 9.06 -27.53
N HIS A 51 2.21 9.00 -26.20
CA HIS A 51 1.04 8.52 -25.46
C HIS A 51 0.08 9.66 -25.12
N SER A 52 -1.22 9.45 -25.39
CA SER A 52 -2.26 10.43 -25.08
C SER A 52 -2.54 10.60 -23.58
N PHE A 53 -2.07 9.66 -22.74
CA PHE A 53 -2.32 9.66 -21.30
C PHE A 53 -1.06 9.27 -20.52
N PRO A 54 -0.88 9.83 -19.31
CA PRO A 54 0.22 9.43 -18.43
C PRO A 54 0.04 7.99 -17.94
N VAL A 55 1.16 7.30 -17.72
CA VAL A 55 1.18 5.95 -17.14
C VAL A 55 1.30 6.07 -15.61
N LEU A 56 0.41 5.40 -14.89
CA LEU A 56 0.47 5.27 -13.44
C LEU A 56 1.26 4.02 -13.06
N ILE A 57 2.33 4.19 -12.30
CA ILE A 57 3.13 3.11 -11.72
C ILE A 57 2.75 3.00 -10.23
N MET A 58 2.35 1.80 -9.81
CA MET A 58 1.96 1.52 -8.43
C MET A 58 2.92 0.52 -7.80
N GLY A 59 3.72 0.99 -6.85
CA GLY A 59 4.57 0.14 -6.00
C GLY A 59 3.82 -0.27 -4.73
N ILE A 60 3.83 -1.57 -4.40
CA ILE A 60 3.28 -2.11 -3.16
C ILE A 60 4.40 -2.88 -2.45
N GLY A 61 4.94 -2.31 -1.38
CA GLY A 61 5.96 -2.95 -0.55
C GLY A 61 5.32 -3.54 0.71
N LEU A 62 5.33 -4.86 0.85
CA LEU A 62 4.74 -5.60 1.96
C LEU A 62 5.80 -6.40 2.73
N ASN A 63 5.88 -6.16 4.04
CA ASN A 63 6.69 -6.97 4.95
C ASN A 63 5.95 -8.28 5.24
N THR A 64 6.52 -9.41 4.81
CA THR A 64 5.93 -10.75 4.98
C THR A 64 6.57 -11.58 6.10
N LYS A 65 7.74 -11.14 6.57
CA LYS A 65 8.48 -11.74 7.68
C LYS A 65 9.06 -10.63 8.54
N GLY A 66 9.10 -10.85 9.85
CA GLY A 66 9.63 -9.93 10.86
C GLY A 66 8.72 -9.86 12.08
N CYS A 67 9.24 -9.36 13.20
CA CYS A 67 8.46 -9.12 14.40
C CYS A 67 7.85 -7.71 14.33
N PRO A 68 6.59 -7.48 14.74
CA PRO A 68 5.99 -6.14 14.77
C PRO A 68 6.82 -5.08 15.53
N ASN A 69 7.64 -5.52 16.50
CA ASN A 69 8.57 -4.66 17.24
C ASN A 69 9.78 -4.18 16.42
N ASP A 70 10.07 -4.83 15.29
CA ASP A 70 11.19 -4.47 14.41
C ASP A 70 10.84 -3.27 13.52
N TYR A 71 9.58 -2.86 13.51
CA TYR A 71 9.07 -1.77 12.69
C TYR A 71 8.74 -0.53 13.54
N PRO A 72 9.02 0.69 13.04
CA PRO A 72 8.63 1.92 13.70
C PRO A 72 7.10 2.05 13.85
#